data_AF-A0ABD2P6D6-F1
#
_entry.id   AF-A0ABD2P6D6-F1
#
_cell.length_a   1.000
_cell.length_b   1.000
_cell.length_c   1.000
_cell.angle_alpha   90.00
_cell.angle_beta   90.00
_cell.angle_gamma   90.00
#
_symmetry.space_group_name_H-M   'P 1'
#
loop_
_entity.id
_entity.type
_entity.pdbx_description
1 polymer ?
#
loop_
_entity_poly.entity_id
_entity_poly.type
_entity_poly.pdbx_seq_one_letter_code
_entity_poly.pdbx_strand_id
1 'polypeptide(L)'
;MTSGKRRLYQRNTRYLYKEKPNNQKLLRSSFKISHILAKHKKPFEDGSVVKEAFIEEVEILFGDFKNKTEIISAIRELQLSRPTVTRRIEVISQDMADKLKHGIMKCTYFSLQFDEPTDMTDTASRVFLFGWYSMTCWLRKNF
;
A
#
# COMPACT_ATOMS: atom_id res chain seq x y z
N MET A 1 -23.02 -11.02 4.01
CA MET A 1 -23.07 -9.66 3.39
C MET A 1 -21.80 -9.23 2.63
N THR A 2 -20.90 -10.13 2.21
CA THR A 2 -19.53 -9.77 1.73
C THR A 2 -19.29 -9.87 0.21
N SER A 3 -20.20 -10.49 -0.56
CA SER A 3 -19.97 -10.77 -1.99
C SER A 3 -20.14 -9.55 -2.92
N GLY A 4 -21.12 -8.67 -2.62
CA GLY A 4 -21.39 -7.47 -3.42
C GLY A 4 -20.31 -6.39 -3.30
N LYS A 5 -19.80 -6.16 -2.07
CA LYS A 5 -18.72 -5.20 -1.82
C LYS A 5 -17.42 -5.63 -2.51
N ARG A 6 -17.07 -6.93 -2.52
CA ARG A 6 -15.88 -7.45 -3.25
C ARG A 6 -15.97 -7.26 -4.76
N ARG A 7 -17.14 -7.45 -5.38
CA ARG A 7 -17.31 -7.23 -6.84
C ARG A 7 -17.23 -5.77 -7.24
N LEU A 8 -17.82 -4.87 -6.45
CA LEU A 8 -17.68 -3.42 -6.63
C LEU A 8 -16.23 -3.00 -6.46
N TYR A 9 -15.53 -3.57 -5.48
CA TYR A 9 -14.10 -3.35 -5.23
C TYR A 9 -13.23 -3.78 -6.40
N GLN A 10 -13.41 -5.01 -6.91
CA GLN A 10 -12.66 -5.53 -8.06
C GLN A 10 -12.96 -4.80 -9.37
N ARG A 11 -14.20 -4.33 -9.58
CA ARG A 11 -14.51 -3.45 -10.72
C ARG A 11 -13.73 -2.14 -10.60
N ASN A 12 -13.77 -1.55 -9.41
CA ASN A 12 -13.07 -0.31 -9.09
C ASN A 12 -11.54 -0.42 -9.26
N THR A 13 -10.92 -1.52 -8.84
CA THR A 13 -9.47 -1.71 -9.05
C THR A 13 -9.14 -1.89 -10.53
N ARG A 14 -9.96 -2.62 -11.30
CA ARG A 14 -9.79 -2.74 -12.76
C ARG A 14 -9.84 -1.40 -13.50
N TYR A 15 -10.66 -0.45 -13.06
CA TYR A 15 -10.67 0.90 -13.64
C TYR A 15 -9.40 1.69 -13.30
N LEU A 16 -8.79 1.51 -12.11
CA LEU A 16 -7.52 2.16 -11.73
C LEU A 16 -6.33 1.68 -12.58
N TYR A 17 -6.33 0.41 -13.00
CA TYR A 17 -5.28 -0.14 -13.87
C TYR A 17 -5.50 0.17 -15.36
N LYS A 18 -6.63 0.78 -15.74
CA LYS A 18 -7.01 1.04 -17.14
C LYS A 18 -6.86 2.52 -17.54
N GLU A 19 -6.06 3.30 -16.80
CA GLU A 19 -5.78 4.69 -17.16
C GLU A 19 -4.69 4.82 -18.24
N LYS A 20 -4.80 5.89 -19.04
CA LYS A 20 -3.92 6.22 -20.18
C LYS A 20 -2.43 6.21 -19.80
N PRO A 21 -1.52 5.94 -20.76
CA PRO A 21 -0.07 5.78 -20.50
C PRO A 21 0.59 6.97 -19.79
N ASN A 22 0.12 8.21 -19.98
CA ASN A 22 0.64 9.39 -19.27
C ASN A 22 0.34 9.38 -17.75
N ASN A 23 -0.74 8.72 -17.30
CA ASN A 23 -1.11 8.66 -15.89
C ASN A 23 -0.37 7.58 -15.09
N GLN A 24 0.41 6.70 -15.74
CA GLN A 24 1.09 5.62 -15.01
C GLN A 24 2.11 6.14 -14.00
N LYS A 25 2.79 7.26 -14.29
CA LYS A 25 3.76 7.87 -13.36
C LYS A 25 3.06 8.43 -12.12
N LEU A 26 1.98 9.18 -12.32
CA LEU A 26 1.11 9.71 -11.26
C LEU A 26 0.54 8.57 -10.40
N LEU A 27 -0.02 7.55 -11.05
CA LEU A 27 -0.58 6.38 -10.38
C LEU A 27 0.50 5.68 -9.54
N ARG A 28 1.67 5.38 -10.10
CA ARG A 28 2.78 4.74 -9.35
C ARG A 28 3.23 5.59 -8.15
N SER A 29 3.40 6.89 -8.33
CA SER A 29 3.79 7.81 -7.26
C SER A 29 2.77 7.79 -6.11
N SER A 30 1.50 7.86 -6.47
CA SER A 30 0.40 7.89 -5.52
C SER A 30 0.22 6.58 -4.73
N PHE A 31 0.54 5.43 -5.33
CA PHE A 31 0.66 4.14 -4.63
C PHE A 31 1.87 4.12 -3.68
N LYS A 32 3.02 4.66 -4.09
CA LYS A 32 4.21 4.75 -3.22
C LYS A 32 3.94 5.58 -1.97
N ILE A 33 3.34 6.75 -2.12
CA ILE A 33 2.99 7.62 -0.98
C ILE A 33 2.01 6.90 -0.05
N SER A 34 0.97 6.28 -0.62
CA SER A 34 -0.02 5.51 0.16
C SER A 34 0.64 4.34 0.93
N HIS A 35 1.62 3.66 0.32
CA HIS A 35 2.38 2.60 0.97
C HIS A 35 3.25 3.12 2.12
N ILE A 36 3.92 4.26 1.95
CA ILE A 36 4.72 4.90 3.00
C ILE A 36 3.83 5.27 4.19
N LEU A 37 2.68 5.91 3.94
CA LEU A 37 1.71 6.24 5.00
C LEU A 37 1.27 4.99 5.79
N ALA A 38 0.93 3.90 5.09
CA ALA A 38 0.57 2.63 5.72
C ALA A 38 1.71 2.03 6.54
N LYS A 39 2.94 2.05 6.00
CA LYS A 39 4.13 1.52 6.66
C LYS A 39 4.42 2.23 7.99
N HIS A 40 4.22 3.55 8.02
CA HIS A 40 4.42 4.37 9.21
C HIS A 40 3.16 4.49 10.09
N LYS A 41 2.09 3.75 9.80
CA LYS A 41 0.79 3.78 10.53
C LYS A 41 0.22 5.20 10.66
N LYS A 42 0.46 6.05 9.66
CA LYS A 42 -0.04 7.43 9.63
C LYS A 42 -1.49 7.47 9.16
N PRO A 43 -2.31 8.42 9.66
CA PRO A 43 -3.68 8.57 9.20
C PRO A 43 -3.74 8.86 7.70
N PHE A 44 -4.77 8.37 7.02
CA PHE A 44 -4.94 8.57 5.57
C PHE A 44 -5.20 10.03 5.18
N GLU A 45 -5.48 10.85 6.18
CA GLU A 45 -5.67 12.30 6.12
C GLU A 45 -4.36 13.02 5.81
N ASP A 46 -3.23 12.45 6.23
CA ASP A 46 -1.90 13.01 6.00
C ASP A 46 -1.53 13.03 4.51
N GLY A 47 -2.27 12.32 3.65
CA GLY A 47 -2.08 12.38 2.20
C GLY A 47 -2.25 13.78 1.62
N SER A 48 -3.16 14.61 2.15
CA SER A 48 -3.30 16.01 1.73
C SER A 48 -2.18 16.89 2.27
N VAL A 49 -1.78 16.68 3.53
CA VAL A 49 -0.68 17.42 4.17
C VAL A 49 0.64 17.19 3.43
N VAL A 50 0.92 15.94 3.04
CA VAL A 50 2.09 15.59 2.24
C VAL A 50 2.08 16.36 0.90
N LYS A 51 0.91 16.49 0.27
CA LYS A 51 0.76 17.21 -1.00
C LYS A 51 1.00 18.71 -0.85
N GLU A 52 0.52 19.31 0.24
CA GLU A 52 0.75 20.72 0.57
C GLU A 52 2.24 20.98 0.83
N ALA A 53 2.88 20.15 1.65
CA ALA A 53 4.32 20.23 1.93
C ALA A 53 5.16 20.14 0.65
N PHE A 54 4.81 19.25 -0.28
CA PHE A 54 5.50 19.17 -1.58
C PHE A 54 5.36 20.43 -2.43
N ILE A 55 4.22 21.13 -2.36
CA ILE A 55 4.02 22.37 -3.13
C ILE A 55 4.91 23.47 -2.55
N GLU A 56 4.90 23.65 -1.23
CA GLU A 56 5.73 24.67 -0.55
C GLU A 56 7.23 24.43 -0.82
N GLU A 57 7.69 23.19 -0.66
CA GLU A 57 9.08 22.82 -0.93
C GLU A 57 9.48 23.06 -2.38
N VAL A 58 8.57 22.83 -3.34
CA VAL A 58 8.88 23.08 -4.76
C VAL A 58 9.03 24.58 -5.05
N GLU A 59 8.29 25.43 -4.34
CA GLU A 59 8.45 26.88 -4.49
C GLU A 59 9.79 27.37 -3.97
N ILE A 60 10.32 26.76 -2.90
CA ILE A 60 11.60 27.11 -2.29
C ILE A 60 12.77 26.49 -3.06
N LEU A 61 12.74 25.18 -3.31
CA LEU A 61 13.84 24.43 -3.90
C LEU A 61 13.96 24.62 -5.42
N PHE A 62 12.84 24.82 -6.10
CA PHE A 62 12.79 24.95 -7.56
C PHE A 62 12.26 26.32 -8.01
N GLY A 63 12.34 27.33 -7.13
CA GLY A 63 11.89 28.71 -7.40
C GLY A 63 12.47 29.30 -8.69
N ASP A 64 13.74 29.00 -8.97
CA ASP A 64 14.49 29.55 -10.12
C ASP A 64 14.37 28.72 -11.41
N PHE A 65 13.71 27.56 -11.37
CA PHE A 65 13.61 26.66 -12.51
C PHE A 65 12.44 27.03 -13.44
N LYS A 66 12.71 27.08 -14.74
CA LYS A 66 11.68 27.33 -15.78
C LYS A 66 10.54 26.31 -15.79
N ASN A 67 10.78 25.09 -15.28
CA ASN A 67 9.80 24.01 -15.27
C ASN A 67 9.00 23.92 -13.96
N LYS A 68 9.09 24.93 -13.08
CA LYS A 68 8.35 24.96 -11.80
C LYS A 68 6.85 24.70 -11.97
N THR A 69 6.23 25.33 -12.97
CA THR A 69 4.79 25.21 -13.23
C THR A 69 4.37 23.79 -13.59
N GLU A 70 5.17 23.08 -14.38
CA GLU A 70 4.93 21.68 -14.76
C GLU A 70 5.09 20.72 -13.57
N ILE A 71 6.06 20.99 -12.68
CA ILE A 71 6.27 20.17 -11.47
C ILE A 71 5.10 20.36 -10.51
N ILE A 72 4.68 21.61 -10.27
CA ILE A 72 3.54 21.93 -9.41
C ILE A 72 2.26 21.34 -10.00
N SER A 73 2.03 21.42 -11.31
CA SER A 73 0.84 20.83 -11.94
C SER A 73 0.84 19.30 -11.78
N ALA A 74 1.98 18.63 -11.98
CA ALA A 74 2.10 17.19 -11.76
C ALA A 74 1.82 16.79 -10.30
N ILE A 75 2.29 17.57 -9.32
CA ILE A 75 1.98 17.32 -7.90
C ILE A 75 0.50 17.57 -7.63
N ARG A 76 -0.10 18.62 -8.20
CA ARG A 76 -1.54 18.91 -8.07
C ARG A 76 -2.42 17.83 -8.70
N GLU A 77 -1.97 17.17 -9.75
CA GLU A 77 -2.65 16.02 -10.36
C GLU A 77 -2.58 14.75 -9.51
N LEU A 78 -1.69 14.66 -8.51
CA LEU A 78 -1.66 13.51 -7.60
C LEU A 78 -2.96 13.41 -6.80
N GLN A 79 -3.67 12.32 -7.01
CA GLN A 79 -4.85 11.97 -6.23
C GLN A 79 -4.41 11.36 -4.89
N LEU A 80 -4.31 12.18 -3.85
CA LEU A 80 -3.94 11.78 -2.48
C LEU A 80 -5.07 12.05 -1.47
N SER A 81 -6.31 12.13 -1.93
CA SER A 81 -7.46 12.26 -1.03
C SER A 81 -7.60 11.01 -0.15
N ARG A 82 -8.09 11.21 1.08
CA ARG A 82 -8.39 10.14 2.06
C ARG A 82 -9.01 8.88 1.42
N PRO A 83 -10.14 8.95 0.68
CA PRO A 83 -10.76 7.76 0.10
C PRO A 83 -9.86 7.07 -0.95
N THR A 84 -9.04 7.84 -1.66
CA THR A 84 -8.11 7.29 -2.65
C THR A 84 -6.96 6.55 -1.98
N VAL A 85 -6.37 7.14 -0.92
CA VAL A 85 -5.29 6.54 -0.14
C VAL A 85 -5.77 5.23 0.50
N THR A 86 -6.95 5.22 1.14
CA THR A 86 -7.55 4.01 1.70
C THR A 86 -7.68 2.91 0.67
N ARG A 87 -8.26 3.23 -0.50
CA ARG A 87 -8.44 2.27 -1.58
C ARG A 87 -7.12 1.71 -2.11
N ARG A 88 -6.08 2.54 -2.22
CA ARG A 88 -4.75 2.05 -2.64
C ARG A 88 -4.12 1.13 -1.61
N ILE A 89 -4.26 1.43 -0.33
CA ILE A 89 -3.73 0.61 0.77
C ILE A 89 -4.42 -0.75 0.81
N GLU A 90 -5.73 -0.78 0.63
CA GLU A 90 -6.51 -2.01 0.52
C GLU A 90 -6.08 -2.85 -0.69
N VAL A 91 -5.82 -2.24 -1.86
CA VAL A 91 -5.26 -2.95 -3.03
C VAL A 91 -3.88 -3.51 -2.74
N ILE A 92 -3.01 -2.71 -2.12
CA ILE A 92 -1.67 -3.15 -1.70
C ILE A 92 -1.78 -4.32 -0.71
N SER A 93 -2.73 -4.27 0.21
CA SER A 93 -2.99 -5.34 1.18
C SER A 93 -3.49 -6.62 0.51
N GLN A 94 -4.38 -6.51 -0.47
CA GLN A 94 -4.85 -7.65 -1.26
C GLN A 94 -3.72 -8.29 -2.05
N ASP A 95 -2.90 -7.49 -2.75
CA ASP A 95 -1.74 -7.98 -3.50
C ASP A 95 -0.73 -8.68 -2.58
N MET A 96 -0.48 -8.14 -1.37
CA MET A 96 0.35 -8.80 -0.37
C MET A 96 -0.26 -10.14 0.10
N ALA A 97 -1.56 -10.18 0.36
CA ALA A 97 -2.24 -11.40 0.77
C ALA A 97 -2.23 -12.47 -0.33
N ASP A 98 -2.43 -12.07 -1.59
CA ASP A 98 -2.38 -12.97 -2.74
C ASP A 98 -0.96 -13.52 -2.96
N LYS A 99 0.06 -12.68 -2.82
CA LYS A 99 1.47 -13.10 -2.86
C LYS A 99 1.79 -14.09 -1.74
N LEU A 100 1.33 -13.82 -0.52
CA LEU A 100 1.52 -14.71 0.62
C LEU A 100 0.81 -16.05 0.38
N LYS A 101 -0.44 -16.03 -0.08
CA LYS A 101 -1.22 -17.23 -0.42
C LYS A 101 -0.51 -18.06 -1.48
N HIS A 102 -0.02 -17.43 -2.55
CA HIS A 102 0.74 -18.11 -3.60
C HIS A 102 2.05 -18.69 -3.09
N GLY A 103 2.73 -17.99 -2.16
CA GLY A 103 3.91 -18.51 -1.48
C GLY A 103 3.60 -19.76 -0.66
N ILE A 104 2.55 -19.71 0.17
CA ILE A 104 2.10 -20.85 0.97
C ILE A 104 1.73 -22.05 0.09
N MET A 105 1.00 -21.82 -1.00
CA MET A 105 0.62 -22.87 -1.95
C MET A 105 1.83 -23.54 -2.63
N LYS A 106 2.96 -22.84 -2.74
CA LYS A 106 4.20 -23.39 -3.32
C LYS A 106 5.10 -24.08 -2.29
N CYS A 107 4.90 -23.80 -1.00
CA CYS A 107 5.71 -24.39 0.06
C CYS A 107 5.24 -25.82 0.36
N THR A 108 6.18 -26.77 0.42
CA THR A 108 5.90 -28.17 0.79
C THR A 108 5.68 -28.33 2.29
N TYR A 109 6.32 -27.49 3.10
CA TYR A 109 6.22 -27.48 4.55
C TYR A 109 6.16 -26.04 5.05
N PHE A 110 5.30 -25.77 6.04
CA PHE A 110 5.26 -24.51 6.77
C PHE A 110 4.91 -24.80 8.24
N SER A 111 5.53 -24.08 9.15
CA SER A 111 5.19 -24.10 10.58
C SER A 111 4.53 -22.79 10.94
N LEU A 112 3.34 -22.85 11.54
CA LEU A 112 2.68 -21.68 12.12
C LEU A 112 2.73 -21.81 13.63
N GLN A 113 3.25 -20.80 14.31
CA GLN A 113 3.10 -20.70 15.76
C GLN A 113 2.05 -19.64 16.06
N PHE A 114 1.09 -20.01 16.90
CA PHE A 114 0.03 -19.15 17.40
C PHE A 114 0.42 -18.75 18.81
N ASP A 115 0.72 -17.47 19.01
CA ASP A 115 0.99 -16.95 20.34
C ASP A 115 -0.18 -16.05 20.73
N GLU A 116 -0.88 -16.42 21.79
CA GLU A 116 -1.97 -15.65 22.34
C GLU A 116 -1.38 -14.56 23.23
N PRO A 117 -1.52 -13.26 22.90
CA PRO A 117 -1.07 -12.25 23.83
C PRO A 117 -2.02 -12.22 25.02
N THR A 118 -1.46 -12.47 26.20
CA THR A 118 -2.15 -12.19 27.46
C THR A 118 -2.21 -10.68 27.63
N ASP A 119 -3.28 -10.05 27.16
CA ASP A 119 -3.63 -8.69 27.57
C ASP A 119 -4.40 -8.79 28.89
N MET A 120 -3.89 -8.18 29.95
CA MET A 120 -4.47 -8.16 31.30
C MET A 120 -5.68 -7.22 31.41
N THR A 121 -6.34 -6.89 30.30
CA THR A 121 -7.57 -6.11 30.29
C THR A 121 -8.68 -6.87 29.58
N ASP A 122 -9.77 -7.06 30.31
CA ASP A 122 -10.90 -7.97 30.09
C ASP A 122 -11.70 -7.70 28.80
N THR A 123 -11.08 -7.92 27.63
CA THR A 123 -11.77 -7.99 26.33
C THR A 123 -10.92 -8.78 25.33
N ALA A 124 -11.17 -10.09 25.23
CA ALA A 124 -10.75 -11.03 24.16
C ALA A 124 -9.64 -10.51 23.22
N SER A 125 -8.39 -10.72 23.64
CA SER A 125 -7.19 -10.16 23.03
C SER A 125 -6.78 -10.88 21.74
N ARG A 126 -6.35 -10.07 20.78
CA ARG A 126 -6.04 -10.41 19.40
C ARG A 126 -4.82 -11.32 19.30
N VAL A 127 -4.96 -12.49 18.72
CA VAL A 127 -3.86 -13.39 18.33
C VAL A 127 -2.80 -12.67 17.48
N PHE A 128 -1.52 -12.74 17.87
CA PHE A 128 -0.41 -12.36 17.01
C PHE A 128 0.19 -13.60 16.33
N LEU A 129 0.22 -13.60 14.99
CA LEU A 129 0.86 -14.64 14.19
C LEU A 129 2.32 -14.26 13.93
N PHE A 130 3.25 -14.90 14.64
CA PHE A 130 4.67 -14.80 14.34
C PHE A 130 5.10 -15.96 13.44
N GLY A 131 5.06 -15.76 12.12
CA GLY A 131 5.54 -16.73 11.15
C GLY A 131 7.05 -16.62 10.93
N TRP A 132 7.83 -17.59 11.41
CA TRP A 132 9.23 -17.75 11.03
C TRP A 132 9.32 -18.56 9.73
N TYR A 133 9.99 -18.02 8.71
CA TYR A 133 10.31 -18.74 7.49
C TYR A 133 11.49 -19.68 7.73
N SER A 134 11.24 -20.98 7.89
CA SER A 134 12.30 -21.99 8.00
C SER A 134 12.77 -22.46 6.61
N MET A 135 13.93 -21.91 6.23
CA MET A 135 15.01 -22.35 5.33
C MET A 135 14.88 -23.60 4.43
N THR A 136 13.82 -23.76 3.62
CA THR A 136 13.83 -24.77 2.52
C THR A 136 13.63 -24.22 1.11
N CYS A 137 13.12 -22.99 0.94
CA CYS A 137 13.02 -22.37 -0.38
C CYS A 137 14.36 -21.82 -0.94
N TRP A 138 15.44 -21.79 -0.15
CA TRP A 138 16.76 -21.33 -0.61
C TRP A 138 17.62 -22.46 -1.22
N LEU A 139 17.37 -23.73 -0.86
CA LEU A 139 18.25 -24.85 -1.22
C LEU A 139 18.04 -25.42 -2.64
N ARG A 140 16.99 -25.02 -3.38
CA ARG A 140 16.74 -25.51 -4.75
C ARG A 140 17.15 -24.55 -5.87
N LYS A 141 17.87 -23.48 -5.56
CA LYS A 141 18.45 -22.57 -6.57
C LYS A 141 19.96 -22.70 -6.74
N ASN A 142 20.62 -23.56 -5.96
CA ASN A 142 22.08 -23.78 -6.03
C ASN A 142 22.48 -25.27 -5.94
N PHE A 143 21.59 -26.19 -6.31
CA PHE A 143 21.92 -27.59 -6.61
C PHE A 143 21.08 -28.07 -7.79
#